data_AF-A0A074ZH83-F1
#
_entry.id   AF-A0A074ZH83-F1
#
_cell.length_a   1.000
_cell.length_b   1.000
_cell.length_c   1.000
_cell.angle_alpha   90.00
_cell.angle_beta   90.00
_cell.angle_gamma   90.00
#
_symmetry.space_group_name_H-M   'P 1'
#
loop_
_entity.id
_entity.type
_entity.pdbx_description
1 polymer ?
#
loop_
_entity_poly.entity_id
_entity_poly.type
_entity_poly.pdbx_seq_one_letter_code
_entity_poly.pdbx_strand_id
1 'polypeptide(L)'
;MNMLHNGRLMFPLVRYPGYHSVCMLEFGSLTYDKTLLELEWWTPDDSETPMPYVDFSDYIPANEWYTDGEDERHLKHEQRTKQIRSIKRYRVQYTTDNKKEALYFPVLRFRVRLYRNPSFHMFILIIPCLLLSLLTLVVFWLPPDSPAKMMLGINIFVAFFVLLLLLAKSMSSAVKDFPLIGVFFCLNMVLVTLSQFLATMVVNLFYRGTDGRPPPLWARR
;
A
#
# COMPACT_ATOMS: atom_id res chain seq x y z
N MET A 1 -27.60 -10.71 -27.69
CA MET A 1 -26.79 -9.51 -27.36
C MET A 1 -25.63 -9.96 -26.48
N ASN A 2 -24.51 -10.38 -27.08
CA ASN A 2 -23.36 -10.89 -26.33
C ASN A 2 -22.41 -9.72 -26.03
N MET A 3 -22.65 -9.01 -24.93
CA MET A 3 -21.59 -8.19 -24.31
C MET A 3 -20.61 -9.17 -23.65
N LEU A 4 -19.58 -9.59 -24.39
CA LEU A 4 -18.50 -10.39 -23.83
C LEU A 4 -17.70 -9.53 -22.85
N HIS A 5 -17.90 -9.83 -21.57
CA HIS A 5 -17.33 -9.19 -20.39
C HIS A 5 -15.81 -9.46 -20.28
N ASN A 6 -15.03 -9.11 -21.29
CA ASN A 6 -13.58 -9.21 -21.23
C ASN A 6 -13.02 -7.92 -20.64
N GLY A 7 -13.36 -7.68 -19.37
CA GLY A 7 -12.78 -6.64 -18.55
C GLY A 7 -11.30 -6.93 -18.38
N ARG A 8 -10.47 -6.48 -19.32
CA ARG A 8 -9.05 -6.28 -19.01
C ARG A 8 -9.02 -5.17 -17.97
N LEU A 9 -8.91 -5.56 -16.70
CA LEU A 9 -8.29 -4.73 -15.67
C LEU A 9 -6.84 -4.55 -16.10
N MET A 10 -6.64 -3.68 -17.09
CA MET A 10 -5.36 -3.09 -17.32
C MET A 10 -5.16 -2.24 -16.08
N PHE A 11 -4.19 -2.58 -15.25
CA PHE A 11 -3.59 -1.62 -14.34
C PHE A 11 -2.42 -0.98 -15.09
N PRO A 12 -2.59 -0.06 -16.07
CA PRO A 12 -1.47 0.80 -16.38
C PRO A 12 -1.28 1.64 -15.13
N LEU A 13 -0.30 1.26 -14.30
CA LEU A 13 0.29 2.13 -13.31
C LEU A 13 0.91 3.31 -14.07
N VAL A 14 0.08 4.22 -14.58
CA VAL A 14 0.54 5.51 -15.07
C VAL A 14 0.88 6.29 -13.81
N ARG A 15 2.12 6.09 -13.37
CA ARG A 15 2.73 6.74 -12.22
C ARG A 15 2.97 8.20 -12.59
N TYR A 16 1.94 9.02 -12.44
CA TYR A 16 2.11 10.46 -12.32
C TYR A 16 2.90 10.75 -11.02
N PRO A 17 3.65 11.86 -10.93
CA PRO A 17 4.52 12.19 -9.79
C PRO A 17 3.72 12.67 -8.57
N GLY A 18 2.63 11.99 -8.25
CA GLY A 18 1.81 12.17 -7.06
C GLY A 18 1.47 10.80 -6.47
N TYR A 19 1.30 10.73 -5.16
CA TYR A 19 1.17 9.52 -4.32
C TYR A 19 -0.10 8.67 -4.55
N HIS A 20 -0.68 8.72 -5.75
CA HIS A 20 -2.03 8.25 -6.04
C HIS A 20 -2.01 7.42 -7.31
N SER A 21 -2.68 6.27 -7.29
CA SER A 21 -2.77 5.38 -8.44
C SER A 21 -4.05 5.66 -9.21
N VAL A 22 -3.94 5.95 -10.51
CA VAL A 22 -5.11 6.06 -11.39
C VAL A 22 -5.39 4.70 -12.00
N CYS A 23 -6.49 4.08 -11.60
CA CYS A 23 -6.97 2.84 -12.21
C CYS A 23 -7.87 3.15 -13.40
N MET A 24 -7.70 2.38 -14.48
CA MET A 24 -8.44 2.56 -15.73
C MET A 24 -9.21 1.29 -16.07
N LEU A 25 -10.53 1.41 -16.22
CA LEU A 25 -11.37 0.34 -16.72
C LEU A 25 -11.81 0.68 -18.14
N GLU A 26 -11.51 -0.20 -19.09
CA GLU A 26 -11.91 -0.04 -20.49
C GLU A 26 -13.10 -0.93 -20.82
N PHE A 27 -14.20 -0.33 -21.27
CA PHE A 27 -15.37 -1.03 -21.78
C PHE A 27 -15.60 -0.63 -23.22
N GLY A 28 -15.77 -1.60 -24.10
CA GLY A 28 -15.96 -1.32 -25.52
C GLY A 28 -16.36 -2.56 -26.27
N SER A 29 -16.85 -2.35 -27.48
CA SER A 29 -17.15 -3.44 -28.39
C SER A 29 -15.87 -3.98 -29.01
N LEU A 30 -15.73 -5.31 -29.04
CA LEU A 30 -14.65 -5.99 -29.77
C LEU A 30 -15.05 -6.34 -31.21
N THR A 31 -16.34 -6.39 -31.51
CA THR A 31 -16.88 -6.97 -32.75
C THR A 31 -17.58 -5.94 -33.62
N TYR A 32 -18.33 -5.02 -33.00
CA TYR A 32 -19.09 -3.98 -33.68
C TYR A 32 -18.30 -2.68 -33.74
N ASP A 33 -18.18 -2.15 -34.96
CA ASP A 33 -17.61 -0.84 -35.25
C ASP A 33 -18.62 0.30 -34.96
N LYS A 34 -18.18 1.56 -34.92
CA LYS A 34 -18.99 2.75 -34.65
C LYS A 34 -20.27 2.82 -35.48
N THR A 35 -20.24 2.36 -36.72
CA THR A 35 -21.41 2.38 -37.62
C THR A 35 -22.54 1.45 -37.18
N LEU A 36 -22.22 0.38 -36.45
CA LEU A 36 -23.18 -0.61 -35.96
C LEU A 36 -23.54 -0.37 -34.50
N LEU A 37 -22.62 0.17 -33.71
CA LEU A 37 -22.81 0.42 -32.29
C LEU A 37 -22.07 1.69 -31.89
N GLU A 38 -22.80 2.66 -31.35
CA GLU A 38 -22.23 3.87 -30.74
C GLU A 38 -22.47 3.82 -29.22
N LEU A 39 -21.40 4.00 -28.45
CA LEU A 39 -21.47 4.11 -26.98
C LEU A 39 -21.57 5.58 -26.59
N GLU A 40 -22.53 5.92 -25.74
CA GLU A 40 -22.71 7.25 -25.18
C GLU A 40 -22.73 7.21 -23.65
N TRP A 41 -22.51 8.36 -23.03
CA TRP A 41 -22.66 8.50 -21.59
C TRP A 41 -24.14 8.51 -21.26
N TRP A 42 -24.51 7.80 -20.19
CA TRP A 42 -25.87 7.88 -19.68
C TRP A 42 -26.16 9.31 -19.19
N THR A 43 -27.37 9.80 -19.45
CA THR A 43 -27.91 11.07 -18.95
C THR A 43 -29.02 10.72 -17.95
N PRO A 44 -28.90 11.11 -16.68
CA PRO A 44 -29.96 10.91 -15.71
C PRO A 44 -31.24 11.65 -16.12
N ASP A 45 -32.42 11.09 -15.85
CA ASP A 45 -33.71 11.70 -16.21
C ASP A 45 -33.91 13.10 -15.58
N ASP A 46 -33.24 13.36 -14.45
CA ASP A 46 -33.30 14.60 -13.67
C ASP A 46 -32.19 15.61 -14.05
N SER A 47 -31.52 15.40 -15.20
CA SER A 47 -30.38 16.18 -15.68
C SER A 47 -30.31 16.24 -17.20
N GLU A 48 -29.97 17.42 -17.75
CA GLU A 48 -29.73 17.59 -19.19
C GLU A 48 -28.30 17.23 -19.60
N THR A 49 -27.40 17.00 -18.64
CA THR A 49 -25.98 16.76 -18.92
C THR A 49 -25.58 15.29 -18.76
N PRO A 50 -24.69 14.77 -19.63
CA PRO A 50 -24.23 13.39 -19.53
C PRO A 50 -23.40 13.18 -18.26
N MET A 51 -23.40 11.96 -17.72
CA MET A 51 -22.57 11.60 -16.57
C MET A 51 -21.30 10.82 -16.98
N PRO A 52 -20.17 11.51 -17.18
CA PRO A 52 -18.89 10.89 -17.51
C PRO A 52 -18.12 10.44 -16.25
N TYR A 53 -18.79 10.24 -15.12
CA TYR A 53 -18.17 9.89 -13.84
C TYR A 53 -18.63 8.52 -13.38
N VAL A 54 -17.80 7.86 -12.56
CA VAL A 54 -18.23 6.64 -11.87
C VAL A 54 -19.20 7.03 -10.77
N ASP A 55 -20.33 6.34 -10.68
CA ASP A 55 -21.27 6.59 -9.60
C ASP A 55 -20.85 5.87 -8.32
N PHE A 56 -20.86 6.62 -7.22
CA PHE A 56 -20.46 6.15 -5.88
C PHE A 56 -21.62 6.24 -4.89
N SER A 57 -22.86 6.47 -5.35
CA SER A 57 -24.04 6.59 -4.48
C SER A 57 -24.21 5.38 -3.56
N ASP A 58 -24.03 4.17 -4.10
CA ASP A 58 -24.12 2.89 -3.37
C ASP A 58 -22.73 2.34 -2.97
N TYR A 59 -21.70 3.18 -2.97
CA TYR A 59 -20.34 2.73 -2.66
C TYR A 59 -20.14 2.47 -1.16
N ILE A 60 -19.70 1.26 -0.85
CA ILE A 60 -19.28 0.84 0.49
C ILE A 60 -17.78 1.17 0.66
N PRO A 61 -17.40 2.02 1.63
CA PRO A 61 -15.99 2.37 1.89
C PRO A 61 -15.11 1.15 2.12
N ALA A 62 -13.95 1.12 1.46
CA ALA A 62 -12.91 0.15 1.74
C ALA A 62 -11.99 0.65 2.88
N ASN A 63 -11.45 -0.28 3.67
CA ASN A 63 -10.57 0.07 4.80
C ASN A 63 -9.14 0.46 4.36
N GLU A 64 -8.66 -0.13 3.26
CA GLU A 64 -7.29 0.04 2.78
C GLU A 64 -7.15 1.07 1.66
N TRP A 65 -8.23 1.36 0.94
CA TRP A 65 -8.24 2.22 -0.21
C TRP A 65 -9.31 3.27 -0.04
N TYR A 66 -8.95 4.53 -0.22
CA TYR A 66 -9.92 5.61 -0.39
C TYR A 66 -9.93 6.07 -1.84
N THR A 67 -11.08 6.51 -2.31
CA THR A 67 -11.26 6.99 -3.68
C THR A 67 -11.66 8.47 -3.70
N ASP A 68 -11.38 9.17 -4.80
CA ASP A 68 -11.78 10.58 -4.97
C ASP A 68 -13.30 10.77 -5.02
N GLY A 69 -14.05 9.71 -5.33
CA GLY A 69 -15.49 9.75 -5.40
C GLY A 69 -16.22 9.65 -4.06
N GLU A 70 -15.53 9.23 -2.99
CA GLU A 70 -16.14 9.05 -1.67
C GLU A 70 -16.63 10.35 -1.02
N ASP A 71 -15.88 11.44 -1.22
CA ASP A 71 -16.23 12.75 -0.65
C ASP A 71 -17.42 13.40 -1.36
N GLU A 72 -17.68 13.02 -2.62
CA GLU A 72 -18.67 13.65 -3.50
C GLU A 72 -19.88 12.74 -3.77
N ARG A 73 -20.09 11.70 -2.94
CA ARG A 73 -21.17 10.71 -3.12
C ARG A 73 -22.57 11.33 -3.17
N HIS A 74 -22.81 12.35 -2.36
CA HIS A 74 -24.11 13.01 -2.27
C HIS A 74 -24.27 14.17 -3.26
N LEU A 75 -23.21 14.53 -3.99
CA LEU A 75 -23.24 15.63 -4.94
C LEU A 75 -23.76 15.13 -6.29
N LYS A 76 -24.63 15.94 -6.91
CA LYS A 76 -25.01 15.76 -8.31
C LYS A 76 -23.75 15.81 -9.19
N HIS A 77 -23.73 15.01 -10.26
CA HIS A 77 -22.55 14.83 -11.10
C HIS A 77 -22.01 16.13 -11.73
N GLU A 78 -22.85 17.15 -11.91
CA GLU A 78 -22.46 18.47 -12.43
C GLU A 78 -21.55 19.26 -11.48
N GLN A 79 -21.72 19.05 -10.18
CA GLN A 79 -20.98 19.76 -9.13
C GLN A 79 -19.73 19.01 -8.68
N ARG A 80 -19.47 17.81 -9.22
CA ARG A 80 -18.31 17.00 -8.87
C ARG A 80 -17.04 17.59 -9.48
N THR A 81 -16.08 17.92 -8.63
CA THR A 81 -14.81 18.55 -9.03
C THR A 81 -13.59 17.70 -8.69
N LYS A 82 -13.71 16.81 -7.70
CA LYS A 82 -12.61 15.95 -7.25
C LYS A 82 -12.45 14.71 -8.13
N GLN A 83 -13.56 14.11 -8.59
CA GLN A 83 -13.54 12.92 -9.43
C GLN A 83 -12.87 13.15 -10.79
N ILE A 84 -12.02 12.21 -11.24
CA ILE A 84 -11.53 12.23 -12.63
C ILE A 84 -12.67 11.96 -13.61
N ARG A 85 -12.85 12.88 -14.58
CA ARG A 85 -13.74 12.66 -15.71
C ARG A 85 -13.30 11.47 -16.58
N SER A 86 -14.19 10.53 -16.85
CA SER A 86 -13.97 9.40 -17.75
C SER A 86 -13.93 9.86 -19.21
N ILE A 87 -13.26 9.10 -20.08
CA ILE A 87 -13.00 9.52 -21.47
C ILE A 87 -13.59 8.49 -22.44
N LYS A 88 -14.30 8.96 -23.46
CA LYS A 88 -14.66 8.16 -24.65
C LYS A 88 -13.50 8.22 -25.65
N ARG A 89 -13.01 7.06 -26.10
CA ARG A 89 -11.98 6.93 -27.13
C ARG A 89 -12.45 5.96 -28.21
N TYR A 90 -11.82 6.02 -29.36
CA TYR A 90 -12.00 5.02 -30.41
C TYR A 90 -10.70 4.25 -30.58
N ARG A 91 -10.80 2.92 -30.65
CA ARG A 91 -9.68 2.05 -31.02
C ARG A 91 -9.74 1.87 -32.54
N VAL A 92 -8.66 2.22 -33.22
CA VAL A 92 -8.55 2.06 -34.66
C VAL A 92 -7.95 0.69 -34.97
N GLN A 93 -8.60 -0.08 -35.83
CA GLN A 93 -8.02 -1.28 -36.42
C GLN A 93 -8.10 -1.18 -37.94
N TYR A 94 -7.11 -1.74 -38.62
CA TYR A 94 -7.08 -1.81 -40.07
C TYR A 94 -7.38 -3.24 -40.49
N THR A 95 -8.31 -3.42 -41.42
CA THR A 95 -8.57 -4.74 -42.00
C THR A 95 -7.40 -5.16 -42.90
N THR A 96 -7.04 -6.44 -42.86
CA THR A 96 -5.88 -7.00 -43.58
C THR A 96 -6.21 -7.41 -45.02
N ASP A 97 -7.44 -7.19 -45.49
CA ASP A 97 -7.92 -7.75 -46.75
C ASP A 97 -8.18 -6.66 -47.80
N ASN A 98 -7.19 -6.41 -48.67
CA ASN A 98 -7.17 -5.60 -49.90
C ASN A 98 -7.79 -4.17 -49.94
N LYS A 99 -8.51 -3.74 -48.92
CA LYS A 99 -9.07 -2.41 -48.69
C LYS A 99 -8.57 -1.91 -47.34
N LYS A 100 -7.75 -0.86 -47.34
CA LYS A 100 -7.31 -0.18 -46.11
C LYS A 100 -8.45 0.67 -45.53
N GLU A 101 -9.54 0.05 -45.12
CA GLU A 101 -10.60 0.73 -44.36
C GLU A 101 -10.24 0.72 -42.87
N ALA A 102 -10.27 1.90 -42.25
CA ALA A 102 -10.03 2.07 -40.83
C ALA A 102 -11.35 1.88 -40.07
N LEU A 103 -11.39 0.85 -39.23
CA LEU A 103 -12.54 0.54 -38.36
C LEU A 103 -12.32 1.21 -36.99
N TYR A 104 -13.34 1.90 -36.48
CA TYR A 104 -13.33 2.71 -35.26
C TYR A 104 -14.18 2.10 -34.14
N PHE A 105 -13.61 1.23 -33.33
CA PHE A 105 -14.33 0.60 -32.24
C PHE A 105 -14.49 1.56 -31.05
N PRO A 106 -15.73 1.87 -30.60
CA PRO A 106 -15.94 2.77 -29.46
C PRO A 106 -15.51 2.09 -28.15
N VAL A 107 -14.77 2.85 -27.33
CA VAL A 107 -14.27 2.42 -26.01
C VAL A 107 -14.50 3.53 -24.98
N LEU A 108 -15.21 3.21 -23.92
CA LEU A 108 -15.33 4.04 -22.71
C LEU A 108 -14.21 3.67 -21.73
N ARG A 109 -13.45 4.67 -21.28
CA ARG A 109 -12.39 4.53 -20.29
C ARG A 109 -12.80 5.21 -19.00
N PHE A 110 -13.22 4.42 -18.02
CA PHE A 110 -13.49 4.91 -16.67
C PHE A 110 -12.19 5.06 -15.90
N ARG A 111 -12.01 6.20 -15.26
CA ARG A 111 -10.80 6.53 -14.51
C ARG A 111 -11.17 6.77 -13.06
N VAL A 112 -10.54 6.04 -12.15
CA VAL A 112 -10.76 6.18 -10.71
C VAL A 112 -9.42 6.43 -10.04
N ARG A 113 -9.32 7.46 -9.19
CA ARG A 113 -8.14 7.64 -8.35
C ARG A 113 -8.30 6.80 -7.10
N LEU A 114 -7.38 5.86 -6.92
CA LEU A 114 -7.26 5.07 -5.71
C LEU A 114 -6.05 5.56 -4.92
N TYR A 115 -6.29 5.72 -3.62
CA TYR A 115 -5.30 6.16 -2.67
C TYR A 115 -5.19 5.11 -1.56
N ARG A 116 -3.97 4.72 -1.19
CA ARG A 116 -3.76 3.71 -0.16
C ARG A 116 -3.73 4.35 1.22
N ASN A 117 -4.48 3.78 2.18
CA ASN A 117 -4.45 4.15 3.59
C ASN A 117 -3.63 3.10 4.40
N PRO A 118 -2.37 3.38 4.77
CA PRO A 118 -1.53 2.43 5.50
C PRO A 118 -1.79 2.39 7.02
N SER A 119 -2.75 3.16 7.55
CA SER A 119 -2.90 3.41 9.00
C SER A 119 -2.98 2.13 9.83
N PHE A 120 -3.77 1.15 9.41
CA PHE A 120 -3.93 -0.13 10.12
C PHE A 120 -2.63 -0.96 10.15
N HIS A 121 -1.91 -0.99 9.03
CA HIS A 121 -0.63 -1.70 8.93
C HIS A 121 0.45 -1.05 9.80
N MET A 122 0.42 0.27 9.97
CA MET A 122 1.33 0.97 10.88
C MET A 122 1.11 0.54 12.34
N PHE A 123 -0.13 0.44 12.81
CA PHE A 123 -0.41 -0.02 14.18
C PHE A 123 0.08 -1.46 14.43
N ILE A 124 -0.15 -2.37 13.47
CA ILE A 124 0.32 -3.76 13.54
C ILE A 124 1.84 -3.85 13.61
N LEU A 125 2.57 -2.90 13.03
CA LEU A 125 4.03 -2.85 13.07
C LEU A 125 4.56 -2.15 14.34
N ILE A 126 3.85 -1.16 14.87
CA ILE A 126 4.26 -0.41 16.08
C ILE A 126 4.08 -1.22 17.35
N ILE A 127 2.96 -1.92 17.51
CA ILE A 127 2.65 -2.73 18.70
C ILE A 127 3.78 -3.73 19.03
N PRO A 128 4.29 -4.55 18.09
CA PRO A 128 5.35 -5.50 18.41
C PRO A 128 6.71 -4.83 18.66
N CYS A 129 6.98 -3.65 18.10
CA CYS A 129 8.17 -2.86 18.48
C CYS A 129 8.08 -2.35 19.92
N LEU A 130 6.92 -1.88 20.37
CA LEU A 130 6.71 -1.47 21.76
C LEU A 130 6.86 -2.65 22.73
N LEU A 131 6.31 -3.81 22.37
CA LEU A 131 6.45 -5.03 23.16
C LEU A 131 7.93 -5.48 23.28
N LEU A 132 8.70 -5.42 22.19
CA LEU A 132 10.14 -5.71 22.23
C LEU A 132 10.91 -4.70 23.09
N SER A 133 10.58 -3.40 23.00
CA SER A 133 11.20 -2.39 23.85
C SER A 133 10.92 -2.63 25.34
N LEU A 134 9.73 -3.08 25.70
CA LEU A 134 9.39 -3.44 27.08
C LEU A 134 10.13 -4.71 27.53
N LEU A 135 10.19 -5.74 26.68
CA LEU A 135 10.88 -6.99 26.97
C LEU A 135 12.39 -6.78 27.24
N THR A 136 13.04 -5.90 26.46
CA THR A 136 14.46 -5.57 26.70
C THR A 136 14.65 -4.89 28.06
N LEU A 137 13.76 -3.98 28.46
CA LEU A 137 13.79 -3.33 29.78
C LEU A 137 13.61 -4.33 30.93
N VAL A 138 12.70 -5.30 30.77
CA VAL A 138 12.50 -6.38 31.76
C VAL A 138 13.74 -7.26 31.90
N VAL A 139 14.50 -7.52 30.82
CA VAL A 139 15.75 -8.29 30.87
C VAL A 139 16.86 -7.59 31.65
N PHE A 140 16.92 -6.25 31.61
CA PHE A 140 17.83 -5.46 32.44
C PHE A 140 17.49 -5.54 33.92
N TRP A 141 16.20 -5.61 34.25
CA TRP A 141 15.72 -5.65 35.64
C TRP A 141 15.95 -6.99 36.33
N LEU A 142 16.06 -8.09 35.59
CA LEU A 142 16.24 -9.41 36.19
C LEU A 142 17.71 -9.67 36.54
N PRO A 143 18.07 -10.05 37.78
CA PRO A 143 19.46 -10.39 38.14
C PRO A 143 19.96 -11.64 37.38
N PRO A 144 21.25 -11.73 37.07
CA PRO A 144 21.74 -12.61 36.00
C PRO A 144 22.14 -14.03 36.44
N ASP A 145 21.64 -14.53 37.58
CA ASP A 145 22.15 -15.76 38.20
C ASP A 145 21.48 -17.06 37.72
N SER A 146 20.65 -17.03 36.66
CA SER A 146 19.93 -18.21 36.16
C SER A 146 20.18 -18.51 34.67
N PRO A 147 20.45 -19.77 34.29
CA PRO A 147 20.54 -20.19 32.88
C PRO A 147 19.25 -19.94 32.09
N ALA A 148 18.10 -19.80 32.79
CA ALA A 148 16.84 -19.41 32.17
C ALA A 148 16.90 -18.00 31.55
N LYS A 149 17.70 -17.07 32.12
CA LYS A 149 17.85 -15.70 31.60
C LYS A 149 18.61 -15.67 30.27
N MET A 150 19.63 -16.51 30.11
CA MET A 150 20.39 -16.62 28.86
C MET A 150 19.51 -17.14 27.72
N MET A 151 18.69 -18.16 28.01
CA MET A 151 17.73 -18.71 27.04
C MET A 151 16.63 -17.70 26.68
N LEU A 152 16.15 -16.90 27.65
CA LEU A 152 15.26 -15.77 27.38
C LEU A 152 15.91 -14.72 26.46
N GLY A 153 17.19 -14.40 26.65
CA GLY A 153 17.94 -13.49 25.79
C GLY A 153 18.05 -13.97 24.34
N ILE A 154 18.31 -15.27 24.13
CA ILE A 154 18.35 -15.89 22.79
C ILE A 154 16.96 -15.85 22.14
N ASN A 155 15.90 -16.18 22.88
CA ASN A 155 14.53 -16.15 22.35
C ASN A 155 14.10 -14.73 21.93
N ILE A 156 14.52 -13.70 22.67
CA ILE A 156 14.28 -12.29 22.31
C ILE A 156 15.05 -11.90 21.05
N PHE A 157 16.29 -12.36 20.91
CA PHE A 157 17.09 -12.16 19.69
C PHE A 157 16.43 -12.79 18.45
N VAL A 158 15.86 -13.99 18.59
CA VAL A 158 15.13 -14.66 17.51
C VAL A 158 13.82 -13.91 17.18
N ALA A 159 13.03 -13.52 18.18
CA ALA A 159 11.80 -12.75 17.98
C ALA A 159 12.07 -11.41 17.26
N PHE A 160 13.19 -10.78 17.60
CA PHE A 160 13.67 -9.57 16.93
C PHE A 160 14.00 -9.80 15.45
N PHE A 161 14.70 -10.90 15.12
CA PHE A 161 15.01 -11.23 13.72
C PHE A 161 13.73 -11.49 12.91
N VAL A 162 12.74 -12.16 13.49
CA VAL A 162 11.43 -12.37 12.87
C VAL A 162 10.70 -11.04 12.64
N LEU A 163 10.74 -10.12 13.61
CA LEU A 163 10.15 -8.79 13.47
C LEU A 163 10.84 -7.97 12.35
N LEU A 164 12.17 -8.02 12.27
CA LEU A 164 12.93 -7.41 11.17
C LEU A 164 12.55 -8.00 9.80
N LEU A 165 12.36 -9.32 9.70
CA LEU A 165 11.91 -9.97 8.46
C LEU A 165 10.49 -9.54 8.07
N LEU A 166 9.59 -9.38 9.04
CA LEU A 166 8.21 -8.94 8.81
C LEU A 166 8.19 -7.48 8.36
N LEU A 167 8.99 -6.62 8.99
CA LEU A 167 9.22 -5.24 8.55
C LEU A 167 9.81 -5.20 7.13
N ALA A 168 10.83 -6.01 6.83
CA ALA A 168 11.45 -6.09 5.52
C ALA A 168 10.51 -6.62 4.42
N LYS A 169 9.57 -7.50 4.76
CA LYS A 169 8.50 -7.89 3.83
C LYS A 169 7.54 -6.73 3.59
N SER A 170 7.13 -6.02 4.64
CA SER A 170 6.20 -4.89 4.54
C SER A 170 6.78 -3.69 3.77
N MET A 171 8.09 -3.42 3.90
CA MET A 171 8.76 -2.28 3.26
C MET A 171 8.79 -2.39 1.72
N SER A 172 8.91 -3.62 1.18
CA SER A 172 8.91 -3.87 -0.27
C SER A 172 7.61 -3.39 -0.94
N SER A 173 6.53 -3.33 -0.16
CA SER A 173 5.19 -2.94 -0.61
C SER A 173 4.83 -1.49 -0.26
N ALA A 174 5.51 -0.84 0.70
CA ALA A 174 5.14 0.48 1.23
C ALA A 174 6.06 1.63 0.81
N VAL A 175 7.37 1.40 0.66
CA VAL A 175 8.37 2.46 0.42
C VAL A 175 8.22 3.10 -0.96
N LYS A 176 7.65 2.37 -1.92
CA LYS A 176 7.48 2.85 -3.29
C LYS A 176 6.53 4.05 -3.40
N ASP A 177 5.69 4.26 -2.39
CA ASP A 177 4.55 5.16 -2.47
C ASP A 177 4.47 6.18 -1.31
N PHE A 178 5.30 6.12 -0.25
CA PHE A 178 5.22 7.07 0.88
C PHE A 178 6.57 7.41 1.56
N PRO A 179 7.19 8.57 1.30
CA PRO A 179 8.49 8.95 1.86
C PRO A 179 8.45 9.29 3.35
N LEU A 180 7.34 9.82 3.88
CA LEU A 180 7.19 10.09 5.32
C LEU A 180 7.21 8.80 6.15
N ILE A 181 6.56 7.75 5.65
CA ILE A 181 6.60 6.41 6.24
C ILE A 181 8.06 5.90 6.29
N GLY A 182 8.84 6.16 5.24
CA GLY A 182 10.26 5.81 5.17
C GLY A 182 11.08 6.42 6.33
N VAL A 183 10.87 7.69 6.66
CA VAL A 183 11.58 8.36 7.76
C VAL A 183 11.25 7.73 9.12
N PHE A 184 9.97 7.42 9.38
CA PHE A 184 9.56 6.75 10.62
C PHE A 184 10.21 5.36 10.76
N PHE A 185 10.26 4.58 9.68
CA PHE A 185 10.91 3.26 9.71
C PHE A 185 12.43 3.33 9.81
N CYS A 186 13.08 4.34 9.21
CA CYS A 186 14.51 4.58 9.42
C CYS A 186 14.82 4.84 10.90
N LEU A 187 14.02 5.68 11.56
CA LEU A 187 14.15 5.91 13.01
C LEU A 187 13.90 4.63 13.80
N ASN A 188 12.92 3.82 13.41
CA ASN A 188 12.63 2.53 14.04
C ASN A 188 13.81 1.56 13.90
N MET A 189 14.40 1.41 12.71
CA MET A 189 15.59 0.59 12.50
C MET A 189 16.76 1.05 13.38
N VAL A 190 17.01 2.36 13.48
CA VAL A 190 18.10 2.89 14.33
C VAL A 190 17.87 2.54 15.80
N LEU A 191 16.65 2.72 16.32
CA LEU A 191 16.31 2.36 17.70
C LEU A 191 16.48 0.86 17.97
N VAL A 192 16.02 0.03 17.03
CA VAL A 192 16.09 -1.43 17.05
C VAL A 192 17.56 -1.91 17.01
N THR A 193 18.41 -1.32 16.17
CA THR A 193 19.86 -1.63 16.13
C THR A 193 20.57 -1.20 17.40
N LEU A 194 20.26 -0.01 17.95
CA LEU A 194 20.86 0.47 19.19
C LEU A 194 20.46 -0.41 20.39
N SER A 195 19.19 -0.84 20.45
CA SER A 195 18.71 -1.81 21.43
C SER A 195 19.46 -3.14 21.34
N GLN A 196 19.72 -3.62 20.12
CA GLN A 196 20.47 -4.86 19.90
C GLN A 196 21.95 -4.75 20.32
N PHE A 197 22.56 -3.60 20.05
CA PHE A 197 23.93 -3.33 20.48
C PHE A 197 24.06 -3.36 22.00
N LEU A 198 23.11 -2.74 22.72
CA LEU A 198 23.09 -2.77 24.18
C LEU A 198 22.85 -4.19 24.72
N ALA A 199 21.94 -4.96 24.12
CA ALA A 199 21.70 -6.35 24.51
C ALA A 199 22.95 -7.23 24.35
N THR A 200 23.67 -7.11 23.23
CA THR A 200 24.93 -7.86 23.01
C THR A 200 26.05 -7.40 23.95
N MET A 201 26.14 -6.10 24.25
CA MET A 201 27.08 -5.56 25.23
C MET A 201 26.84 -6.15 26.64
N VAL A 202 25.58 -6.28 27.06
CA VAL A 202 25.22 -6.89 28.35
C VAL A 202 25.60 -8.37 28.40
N VAL A 203 25.28 -9.12 27.35
CA VAL A 203 25.66 -10.54 27.26
C VAL A 203 27.18 -10.68 27.31
N ASN A 204 27.91 -9.83 26.58
CA ASN A 204 29.38 -9.82 26.60
C ASN A 204 29.94 -9.46 27.99
N LEU A 205 29.36 -8.48 28.68
CA LEU A 205 29.75 -8.13 30.06
C LEU A 205 29.46 -9.26 31.04
N PHE A 206 28.33 -9.95 30.88
CA PHE A 206 27.97 -11.10 31.71
C PHE A 206 28.95 -12.26 31.53
N TYR A 207 29.26 -12.66 30.29
CA TYR A 207 30.23 -13.72 30.02
C TYR A 207 31.64 -13.37 30.53
N ARG A 208 32.06 -12.10 30.42
CA ARG A 208 33.34 -11.64 30.99
C ARG A 208 33.35 -11.66 32.53
N GLY A 209 32.18 -11.46 33.15
CA GLY A 209 31.99 -11.56 34.60
C GLY A 209 32.01 -13.01 35.10
N THR A 210 31.45 -13.96 34.36
CA THR A 210 31.49 -15.39 34.69
C THR A 210 32.88 -16.01 34.50
N ASP A 211 33.70 -15.48 33.57
CA ASP A 211 35.08 -15.95 33.32
C ASP A 211 36.12 -15.41 34.34
N GLY A 212 35.70 -14.69 35.39
CA GLY A 212 36.59 -14.21 36.46
C GLY A 212 37.59 -13.11 36.04
N ARG A 213 37.39 -12.47 34.88
CA ARG A 213 38.21 -11.33 34.46
C ARG A 213 37.77 -10.07 35.24
N PRO A 214 38.70 -9.26 35.78
CA PRO A 214 38.33 -8.05 36.51
C PRO A 214 37.52 -7.11 35.60
N PRO A 215 36.43 -6.48 36.11
CA PRO A 215 35.63 -5.56 35.33
C PRO A 215 36.50 -4.40 34.83
N PRO A 216 36.26 -3.90 33.60
CA PRO A 216 37.06 -2.84 33.03
C PRO A 216 36.97 -1.57 33.89
N LEU A 217 38.07 -0.80 33.96
CA LEU A 217 38.25 0.32 34.90
C LEU A 217 37.16 1.39 34.84
N TRP A 218 36.48 1.55 33.71
CA TRP A 218 35.37 2.50 33.55
C TRP A 218 34.06 2.07 34.24
N ALA A 219 33.91 0.78 34.57
CA ALA A 219 32.74 0.23 35.26
C ALA A 219 32.99 0.02 36.77
N ARG A 220 34.15 0.42 37.28
CA ARG A 220 34.60 0.18 38.66
C ARG A 220 34.39 1.39 39.59
N ARG A 221 33.54 2.33 39.20
CA ARG A 221 33.22 3.58 39.89
C ARG A 221 31.72 3.75 39.99
#